data_AF-A0A8H3X4R4-F1
#
_entry.id   AF-A0A8H3X4R4-F1
#
_cell.length_a   1.000
_cell.length_b   1.000
_cell.length_c   1.000
_cell.angle_alpha   90.00
_cell.angle_beta   90.00
_cell.angle_gamma   90.00
#
_symmetry.space_group_name_H-M   'P 1'
#
loop_
_entity.id
_entity.type
_entity.pdbx_description
1 polymer ?
#
loop_
_entity_poly.entity_id
_entity_poly.type
_entity_poly.pdbx_seq_one_letter_code
_entity_poly.pdbx_strand_id
1 'polypeptide(L)'
;MQILQGDHVVQFNEFERLIDRLQYYNVIYEIFHDLDKDENKSIDFEEFKKGYLKLLEKFSEAKLREEFNKIDKDHGGRIRFEEFCDYAVDNKVIREVL
;
A
#
# COMPACT_ATOMS: atom_id res chain seq x y z
N MET A 1 -8.65 -9.51 -9.61
CA MET A 1 -9.37 -9.50 -8.31
C MET A 1 -10.77 -8.96 -8.56
N GLN A 2 -11.83 -9.78 -8.42
CA GLN A 2 -13.22 -9.39 -8.70
C GLN A 2 -13.99 -9.31 -7.37
N ILE A 3 -14.43 -8.10 -6.99
CA ILE A 3 -15.18 -7.82 -5.76
C ILE A 3 -16.68 -7.85 -6.02
N LEU A 4 -17.07 -7.48 -7.23
CA LEU A 4 -18.42 -7.56 -7.74
C LEU A 4 -18.49 -8.82 -8.59
N GLN A 5 -19.61 -9.55 -8.50
CA GLN A 5 -20.03 -10.28 -9.69
C GLN A 5 -20.06 -9.27 -10.85
N GLY A 6 -19.70 -9.66 -12.06
CA GLY A 6 -19.52 -8.73 -13.19
C GLY A 6 -20.78 -7.97 -13.63
N ASP A 7 -21.79 -7.81 -12.77
CA ASP A 7 -23.03 -7.08 -12.97
C ASP A 7 -22.91 -5.57 -12.69
N HIS A 8 -21.73 -5.09 -12.25
CA HIS A 8 -21.44 -3.68 -11.95
C HIS A 8 -22.32 -3.08 -10.81
N VAL A 9 -22.98 -3.91 -10.01
CA VAL A 9 -23.83 -3.49 -8.90
C VAL A 9 -23.33 -4.10 -7.59
N VAL A 10 -23.45 -3.38 -6.48
CA VAL A 10 -23.16 -3.91 -5.15
C VAL A 10 -24.47 -4.43 -4.57
N GLN A 11 -24.59 -5.74 -4.38
CA GLN A 11 -25.76 -6.34 -3.73
C GLN A 11 -25.70 -6.15 -2.21
N PHE A 12 -26.84 -6.21 -1.51
CA PHE A 12 -26.89 -5.96 -0.06
C PHE A 12 -26.02 -6.92 0.76
N ASN A 13 -25.91 -8.18 0.33
CA ASN A 13 -25.00 -9.19 0.90
C ASN A 13 -23.51 -8.95 0.56
N GLU A 14 -23.21 -8.16 -0.46
CA GLU A 14 -21.86 -7.72 -0.83
C GLU A 14 -21.50 -6.39 -0.14
N PHE A 15 -22.49 -5.61 0.29
CA PHE A 15 -22.31 -4.31 0.92
C PHE A 15 -21.41 -4.37 2.16
N GLU A 16 -21.64 -5.32 3.06
CA GLU A 16 -20.79 -5.50 4.26
C GLU A 16 -19.32 -5.75 3.87
N ARG A 17 -19.09 -6.60 2.86
CA ARG A 17 -17.73 -6.87 2.35
C ARG A 17 -17.11 -5.66 1.65
N LEU A 18 -17.94 -4.81 1.04
CA LEU A 18 -17.49 -3.55 0.45
C LEU A 18 -17.06 -2.57 1.53
N ILE A 19 -17.84 -2.43 2.62
CA ILE A 19 -17.51 -1.53 3.73
C ILE A 19 -16.17 -1.91 4.38
N ASP A 20 -15.95 -3.20 4.68
CA ASP A 20 -14.67 -3.68 5.21
C ASP A 20 -13.49 -3.33 4.29
N ARG A 21 -13.70 -3.44 2.97
CA ARG A 21 -12.67 -3.10 1.97
C ARG A 21 -12.44 -1.61 1.81
N LEU A 22 -13.48 -0.78 1.89
CA LEU A 22 -13.34 0.67 1.86
C LEU A 22 -12.56 1.16 3.08
N GLN A 23 -12.84 0.60 4.25
CA GLN A 23 -12.04 0.88 5.44
C GLN A 23 -10.58 0.45 5.25
N TYR A 24 -10.35 -0.76 4.72
CA TYR A 24 -9.00 -1.24 4.41
C TYR A 24 -8.26 -0.32 3.42
N TYR A 25 -8.92 0.11 2.34
CA TYR A 25 -8.33 0.98 1.33
C TYR A 25 -8.02 2.38 1.88
N ASN A 26 -8.90 2.94 2.72
CA ASN A 26 -8.66 4.21 3.38
C ASN A 26 -7.41 4.16 4.27
N VAL A 27 -7.22 3.08 5.03
CA VAL A 27 -6.01 2.91 5.86
C VAL A 27 -4.75 2.81 4.99
N ILE A 28 -4.78 2.07 3.87
CA ILE A 28 -3.64 2.02 2.93
C ILE A 28 -3.35 3.42 2.38
N TYR A 29 -4.39 4.16 1.99
CA TYR A 29 -4.26 5.50 1.45
C TYR A 29 -3.65 6.48 2.46
N GLU A 30 -4.08 6.44 3.73
CA GLU A 30 -3.51 7.26 4.79
C GLU A 30 -2.01 6.96 4.98
N ILE A 31 -1.63 5.68 5.02
CA ILE A 31 -0.21 5.30 5.12
C ILE A 31 0.57 5.81 3.90
N PHE A 32 0.03 5.64 2.69
CA PHE A 32 0.68 6.12 1.47
C PHE A 32 0.87 7.64 1.49
N HIS A 33 -0.19 8.38 1.85
CA HIS A 33 -0.17 9.83 1.95
C HIS A 33 0.80 10.33 3.03
N ASP A 34 0.94 9.59 4.14
CA ASP A 34 1.92 9.90 5.17
C ASP A 34 3.37 9.68 4.71
N LEU A 35 3.60 8.83 3.71
CA LEU A 35 4.91 8.57 3.14
C LEU A 35 5.28 9.56 2.03
N ASP A 36 4.34 9.87 1.13
CA ASP A 36 4.48 10.83 0.03
C ASP A 36 4.54 12.28 0.58
N LYS A 37 5.75 12.80 0.78
CA LYS A 37 5.98 14.09 1.46
C LYS A 37 5.96 15.27 0.52
N ASP A 38 6.25 15.05 -0.76
CA ASP A 38 6.17 16.10 -1.77
C ASP A 38 4.82 16.12 -2.51
N GLU A 39 3.90 15.21 -2.15
CA GLU A 39 2.54 15.07 -2.71
C GLU A 39 2.56 14.82 -4.23
N ASN A 40 3.62 14.19 -4.75
CA ASN A 40 3.77 13.89 -6.17
C ASN A 40 2.95 12.65 -6.60
N LYS A 41 2.24 12.00 -5.67
CA LYS A 41 1.44 10.77 -5.84
C LYS A 41 2.28 9.51 -6.09
N SER A 42 3.53 9.51 -5.66
CA SER A 42 4.44 8.37 -5.71
C SER A 42 5.43 8.48 -4.56
N ILE A 43 5.96 7.34 -4.12
CA ILE A 43 6.94 7.30 -3.03
C ILE A 43 8.30 7.03 -3.64
N ASP A 44 9.23 7.98 -3.51
CA ASP A 44 10.63 7.75 -3.87
C ASP A 44 11.39 6.96 -2.80
N PHE A 45 12.63 6.56 -3.11
CA PHE A 45 13.42 5.76 -2.17
C PHE A 45 13.71 6.47 -0.84
N GLU A 46 13.88 7.80 -0.84
CA GLU A 46 14.18 8.56 0.37
C GLU A 46 12.95 8.73 1.25
N GLU A 47 11.78 8.92 0.64
CA GLU A 47 10.48 8.92 1.32
C GLU A 47 10.17 7.55 1.94
N PHE A 48 10.35 6.47 1.16
CA PHE A 48 10.22 5.10 1.64
C PHE A 48 11.14 4.83 2.84
N LYS A 49 12.43 5.18 2.73
CA LYS A 49 13.43 5.01 3.79
C LYS A 49 13.04 5.77 5.06
N LYS A 50 12.60 7.03 4.95
CA LYS A 50 12.13 7.82 6.10
C LYS A 50 10.89 7.22 6.75
N GLY A 51 9.98 6.67 5.95
CA GLY A 51 8.79 5.97 6.41
C GLY A 51 9.10 4.70 7.20
N TYR A 52 9.92 3.83 6.62
CA TYR A 52 10.27 2.53 7.19
C TYR A 52 11.03 2.66 8.52
N LEU A 53 11.91 3.66 8.63
CA LEU A 53 12.64 3.96 9.87
C LEU A 53 11.73 4.38 11.03
N LYS A 54 10.50 4.85 10.75
CA LYS A 54 9.51 5.16 11.80
C LYS A 54 8.76 3.93 12.30
N LEU A 55 8.68 2.88 11.49
CA LEU A 55 7.89 1.67 11.78
C LEU A 55 8.74 0.54 12.38
N LEU A 56 10.02 0.41 12.00
CA LEU A 56 10.90 -0.66 12.47
C LEU A 56 12.34 -0.15 12.67
N GLU A 57 12.87 -0.31 13.89
CA GLU A 57 14.29 -0.04 14.14
C GLU A 57 15.17 -1.10 13.47
N LYS A 58 16.11 -0.64 12.62
CA LYS A 58 17.30 -1.33 12.09
C LYS A 58 17.09 -2.21 10.85
N PHE A 59 16.96 -1.56 9.70
CA PHE A 59 17.28 -2.15 8.39
C PHE A 59 18.52 -1.46 7.81
N SER A 60 19.40 -2.23 7.16
CA SER A 60 20.50 -1.66 6.38
C SER A 60 19.96 -1.02 5.10
N GLU A 61 20.67 -0.03 4.55
CA GLU A 61 20.26 0.62 3.30
C GLU A 61 20.10 -0.39 2.14
N ALA A 62 20.98 -1.39 2.08
CA ALA A 62 20.89 -2.48 1.12
C ALA A 62 19.58 -3.27 1.26
N LYS A 63 19.14 -3.54 2.50
CA LYS A 63 17.89 -4.25 2.73
C LYS A 63 16.67 -3.39 2.40
N LEU A 64 16.71 -2.09 2.72
CA LEU A 64 15.65 -1.15 2.32
C LEU A 64 15.54 -1.06 0.79
N ARG A 65 16.66 -1.03 0.08
CA ARG A 65 16.69 -1.03 -1.39
C ARG A 65 16.12 -2.32 -1.96
N GLU A 66 16.42 -3.46 -1.36
CA GLU A 66 15.85 -4.74 -1.75
C GLU A 66 14.32 -4.75 -1.60
N GLU A 67 13.80 -4.28 -0.46
CA GLU A 67 12.34 -4.22 -0.24
C GLU A 67 11.67 -3.19 -1.15
N PHE A 68 12.27 -2.02 -1.34
CA PHE A 68 11.78 -1.01 -2.30
C PHE A 68 11.63 -1.61 -3.70
N ASN A 69 12.66 -2.31 -4.18
CA ASN A 69 12.67 -2.91 -5.53
C ASN A 69 11.66 -4.08 -5.66
N LYS A 70 11.23 -4.70 -4.57
CA LYS A 70 10.15 -5.70 -4.60
C LYS A 70 8.78 -5.04 -4.80
N ILE A 71 8.62 -3.82 -4.29
CA ILE A 71 7.38 -3.05 -4.40
C ILE A 71 7.31 -2.33 -5.75
N ASP A 72 8.41 -1.70 -6.19
CA ASP A 72 8.58 -1.04 -7.50
C ASP A 72 8.68 -2.08 -8.63
N LYS A 73 7.52 -2.66 -8.98
CA LYS A 73 7.40 -3.81 -9.90
C LYS A 73 7.77 -3.44 -11.33
N ASP A 74 7.54 -2.20 -11.74
CA ASP A 74 7.90 -1.74 -13.08
C ASP A 74 9.28 -1.08 -13.17
N HIS A 75 9.98 -0.98 -12.04
CA HIS A 75 11.32 -0.42 -11.92
C HIS A 75 11.39 1.05 -12.39
N GLY A 76 10.32 1.81 -12.15
CA GLY A 76 10.25 3.25 -12.43
C GLY A 76 11.08 4.10 -11.46
N GLY A 77 11.63 3.50 -10.39
CA GLY A 77 12.39 4.18 -9.35
C GLY A 77 11.50 4.90 -8.34
N ARG A 78 10.18 4.67 -8.40
CA ARG A 78 9.15 5.27 -7.56
C ARG A 78 8.02 4.27 -7.39
N ILE A 79 7.55 4.11 -6.16
CA ILE A 79 6.40 3.25 -5.86
C ILE A 79 5.13 4.06 -6.10
N ARG A 80 4.31 3.63 -7.07
CA ARG A 80 2.98 4.22 -7.27
C ARG A 80 1.97 3.64 -6.29
N PHE A 81 0.83 4.30 -6.17
CA PHE A 81 -0.20 3.87 -5.24
C PHE A 81 -0.74 2.48 -5.55
N GLU A 82 -0.86 2.11 -6.83
CA GLU A 82 -1.31 0.76 -7.24
C GLU A 82 -0.31 -0.32 -6.80
N GLU A 83 0.99 -0.05 -6.94
CA GLU A 83 2.06 -0.96 -6.52
C GLU A 83 2.11 -1.12 -4.99
N PHE A 84 1.87 -0.02 -4.28
CA PHE A 84 1.75 -0.04 -2.82
C PHE A 84 0.52 -0.83 -2.34
N CYS A 85 -0.61 -0.70 -3.03
CA CYS A 85 -1.83 -1.47 -2.74
C CYS A 85 -1.61 -2.97 -2.96
N ASP A 86 -1.00 -3.36 -4.08
CA ASP A 86 -0.63 -4.75 -4.36
C ASP A 86 0.25 -5.31 -3.23
N TYR A 87 1.30 -4.57 -2.85
CA TYR A 87 2.19 -4.97 -1.75
C TYR A 87 1.43 -5.14 -0.43
N ALA A 88 0.56 -4.19 -0.09
CA ALA A 88 -0.20 -4.19 1.16
C ALA A 88 -1.16 -5.39 1.25
N VAL A 89 -1.77 -5.77 0.13
CA VAL A 89 -2.64 -6.95 0.01
C VAL A 89 -1.84 -8.24 0.16
N ASP A 90 -0.72 -8.37 -0.54
CA ASP A 90 0.11 -9.58 -0.54
C ASP A 90 0.75 -9.83 0.84
N ASN A 91 1.18 -8.77 1.52
CA ASN A 91 1.89 -8.85 2.80
C ASN A 91 0.97 -8.67 4.02
N LYS A 92 -0.35 -8.53 3.80
CA LYS A 92 -1.34 -8.34 4.87
C LYS A 92 -0.95 -7.21 5.84
N VAL A 93 -0.39 -6.12 5.32
CA VAL A 93 0.21 -5.03 6.13
C VAL A 93 -0.73 -4.49 7.22
N ILE A 94 -2.04 -4.62 7.03
CA ILE A 94 -3.06 -4.15 7.98
C ILE A 94 -3.52 -5.23 8.99
N ARG A 95 -3.25 -6.52 8.78
CA ARG A 95 -3.70 -7.57 9.72
C ARG A 95 -2.98 -7.58 11.08
N GLU A 96 -1.86 -6.88 11.20
CA GLU A 96 -1.14 -6.76 12.49
C GLU A 96 -1.34 -5.40 13.16
N VAL A 97 -1.98 -4.44 12.48
CA VAL A 97 -2.18 -3.05 12.96
C VAL A 97 -3.63 -2.80 13.44
N LEU A 98 -4.57 -3.67 13.07
CA LEU A 98 -5.94 -3.73 13.58
C LEU A 98 -6.18 -5.06 14.31
#